data_AF-A0A960TMS8-F1
#
_entry.id   AF-A0A960TMS8-F1
#
_cell.length_a   1.000
_cell.length_b   1.000
_cell.length_c   1.000
_cell.angle_alpha   90.00
_cell.angle_beta   90.00
_cell.angle_gamma   90.00
#
_symmetry.space_group_name_H-M   'P 1'
#
loop_
_entity.id
_entity.type
_entity.pdbx_description
1 polymer ?
#
loop_
_entity_poly.entity_id
_entity_poly.type
_entity_poly.pdbx_seq_one_letter_code
_entity_poly.pdbx_strand_id
1 'polypeptide(L)'
;MIYSILLTLLFFALLFTLKQKQNKISSFRDFRNTIKTAFQKPLNSEKYTIIITFTVFLVLPLFWGLTFFLQTDLNVLVVLFTFTWVYNWFKYTVFDEKLSDPDTTP
;
A
#
# COMPACT_ATOMS: atom_id res chain seq x y z
N MET A 1 20.04 3.75 7.01
CA MET A 1 19.99 4.72 5.90
C MET A 1 20.02 4.05 4.53
N ILE A 2 21.03 3.22 4.21
CA ILE A 2 21.17 2.58 2.88
C ILE A 2 19.93 1.76 2.47
N TYR A 3 19.34 1.00 3.40
CA TYR A 3 18.16 0.17 3.14
C TYR A 3 16.92 0.97 2.76
N SER A 4 16.72 2.13 3.39
CA SER A 4 15.59 3.01 3.11
C SER A 4 15.71 3.66 1.74
N ILE A 5 16.94 3.98 1.31
CA ILE A 5 17.24 4.49 -0.04
C ILE A 5 17.03 3.39 -1.09
N LEU A 6 17.48 2.17 -0.80
CA LEU A 6 17.23 1.03 -1.69
C LEU A 6 15.74 0.72 -1.82
N LEU A 7 15.00 0.80 -0.71
CA LEU A 7 13.56 0.55 -0.69
C LEU A 7 12.78 1.63 -1.46
N THR A 8 13.17 2.90 -1.36
CA THR A 8 12.57 3.96 -2.17
C THR A 8 12.88 3.80 -3.65
N LEU A 9 14.13 3.48 -4.01
CA LEU A 9 14.49 3.19 -5.40
C LEU A 9 13.71 2.00 -5.96
N LEU A 10 13.57 0.93 -5.18
CA LEU A 10 12.75 -0.22 -5.53
C LEU A 10 11.28 0.18 -5.73
N PHE A 11 10.73 1.00 -4.83
CA PHE A 11 9.37 1.51 -4.97
C PHE A 11 9.17 2.30 -6.26
N PHE A 12 10.10 3.21 -6.60
CA PHE A 12 10.05 3.97 -7.84
C PHE A 12 10.21 3.10 -9.08
N ALA A 13 11.12 2.11 -9.05
CA ALA A 13 11.29 1.16 -10.15
C ALA A 13 10.01 0.35 -10.38
N LEU A 14 9.37 -0.12 -9.31
CA LEU A 14 8.10 -0.82 -9.36
C LEU A 14 6.96 0.06 -9.90
N LEU A 15 6.88 1.32 -9.46
CA LEU A 15 5.93 2.30 -10.02
C LEU A 15 6.16 2.54 -11.51
N PHE A 16 7.42 2.62 -11.93
CA PHE A 16 7.77 2.79 -13.34
C PHE A 16 7.32 1.58 -14.17
N THR A 17 7.58 0.35 -13.70
CA THR A 17 7.08 -0.88 -14.33
C THR A 17 5.56 -0.90 -14.40
N LEU A 18 4.86 -0.48 -13.34
CA LEU A 18 3.40 -0.39 -13.34
C LEU A 18 2.89 0.64 -14.33
N LYS A 19 3.50 1.83 -14.41
CA LYS A 19 3.14 2.87 -15.37
C LYS A 19 3.32 2.39 -16.80
N GLN A 20 4.39 1.65 -17.09
CA GLN A 20 4.65 1.09 -18.42
C GLN A 20 3.63 0.01 -18.80
N LYS A 21 3.24 -0.86 -17.85
CA LYS A 21 2.24 -1.92 -18.08
C LYS A 21 0.80 -1.39 -18.10
N GLN A 22 0.51 -0.35 -17.33
CA GLN A 22 -0.83 0.20 -17.15
C GLN A 22 -0.87 1.67 -17.54
N ASN A 23 -0.93 1.93 -18.86
CA ASN A 23 -1.13 3.25 -19.46
C ASN A 23 -2.45 3.95 -19.05
N LYS A 24 -3.29 3.31 -18.24
CA LYS A 24 -4.67 3.73 -17.93
C LYS A 24 -4.91 4.13 -16.46
N ILE A 25 -3.93 4.02 -15.56
CA ILE A 25 -4.08 4.56 -14.20
C ILE A 25 -3.88 6.08 -14.27
N SER A 26 -4.96 6.83 -14.44
CA SER A 26 -4.94 8.29 -14.42
C SER A 26 -5.41 8.85 -13.08
N SER A 27 -6.13 8.06 -12.28
CA SER A 27 -6.68 8.51 -11.00
C SER A 27 -6.30 7.61 -9.82
N PHE A 28 -6.34 8.21 -8.63
CA PHE A 28 -6.16 7.50 -7.36
C PHE A 28 -7.24 6.44 -7.11
N ARG A 29 -8.45 6.66 -7.63
CA ARG A 29 -9.55 5.68 -7.55
C ARG A 29 -9.24 4.44 -8.39
N ASP A 30 -8.69 4.62 -9.60
CA ASP A 30 -8.29 3.51 -10.45
C ASP A 30 -7.17 2.69 -9.84
N PHE A 31 -6.22 3.35 -9.17
CA PHE A 31 -5.18 2.68 -8.40
C PHE A 31 -5.76 1.82 -7.26
N ARG A 32 -6.69 2.37 -6.46
CA ARG A 32 -7.38 1.61 -5.40
C ARG A 32 -8.16 0.41 -5.95
N ASN A 33 -8.91 0.61 -7.04
CA ASN A 33 -9.67 -0.47 -7.68
C ASN A 33 -8.75 -1.57 -8.22
N THR A 34 -7.60 -1.17 -8.79
CA THR A 34 -6.57 -2.10 -9.28
C THR A 34 -5.98 -2.93 -8.13
N ILE A 35 -5.71 -2.31 -6.98
CA ILE A 35 -5.28 -3.01 -5.77
C ILE A 35 -6.37 -3.98 -5.28
N LYS A 36 -7.62 -3.53 -5.17
CA LYS A 36 -8.76 -4.39 -4.75
C LYS A 36 -8.90 -5.61 -5.65
N THR A 37 -8.82 -5.39 -6.95
CA THR A 37 -8.88 -6.45 -7.99
C THR A 37 -7.68 -7.40 -7.93
N ALA A 38 -6.53 -6.93 -7.43
CA ALA A 38 -5.34 -7.75 -7.20
C ALA A 38 -5.50 -8.65 -5.97
N PHE A 39 -6.02 -8.11 -4.86
CA PHE A 39 -6.27 -8.90 -3.65
C PHE A 39 -7.39 -9.94 -3.84
N GLN A 40 -8.42 -9.66 -4.66
CA GLN A 40 -9.50 -10.62 -4.94
C GLN A 40 -9.06 -11.82 -5.80
N LYS A 41 -8.02 -11.67 -6.63
CA LYS A 41 -7.49 -12.76 -7.47
C LYS A 41 -5.96 -12.76 -7.42
N PRO A 42 -5.37 -13.23 -6.30
CA PRO A 42 -3.94 -13.10 -6.04
C PRO A 42 -3.07 -14.01 -6.92
N LEU A 43 -3.64 -15.06 -7.51
CA LEU A 43 -2.89 -16.09 -8.27
C LEU A 43 -2.55 -15.70 -9.72
N ASN A 44 -2.94 -14.52 -10.20
CA ASN A 44 -2.56 -14.08 -11.55
C ASN A 44 -1.17 -13.40 -11.54
N SER A 45 -0.24 -13.90 -12.35
CA SER A 45 1.16 -13.45 -12.47
C SER A 45 1.28 -11.93 -12.68
N GLU A 46 0.36 -11.33 -13.43
CA GLU A 46 0.35 -9.88 -13.68
C GLU A 46 0.00 -9.03 -12.45
N LYS A 47 -0.72 -9.61 -11.48
CA LYS A 47 -1.21 -8.90 -10.30
C LYS A 47 -0.22 -8.91 -9.13
N TYR A 48 0.78 -9.80 -9.17
CA TYR A 48 1.85 -9.82 -8.18
C TYR A 48 2.63 -8.51 -8.13
N THR A 49 2.93 -7.89 -9.28
CA THR A 49 3.64 -6.61 -9.29
C THR A 49 2.87 -5.53 -8.53
N ILE A 50 1.53 -5.50 -8.66
CA ILE A 50 0.68 -4.52 -7.94
C ILE A 50 0.70 -4.78 -6.44
N ILE A 51 0.55 -6.05 -6.03
CA ILE A 51 0.56 -6.44 -4.61
C ILE A 51 1.92 -6.12 -3.96
N ILE A 52 3.01 -6.41 -4.65
CA ILE A 52 4.38 -6.11 -4.18
C ILE A 52 4.56 -4.60 -4.06
N THR A 53 4.17 -3.81 -5.07
CA THR A 53 4.26 -2.34 -5.00
C THR A 53 3.45 -1.78 -3.83
N PHE A 54 2.24 -2.28 -3.63
CA PHE A 54 1.40 -1.86 -2.51
C PHE A 54 2.01 -2.26 -1.15
N THR A 55 2.61 -3.44 -1.06
CA THR A 55 3.29 -3.90 0.15
C THR A 55 4.51 -3.02 0.47
N VAL A 56 5.34 -2.71 -0.54
CA VAL A 56 6.48 -1.81 -0.40
C VAL A 56 6.02 -0.42 0.05
N PHE A 57 4.94 0.09 -0.54
CA PHE A 57 4.33 1.37 -0.15
C PHE A 57 3.87 1.41 1.32
N LEU A 58 3.29 0.32 1.82
CA LEU A 58 2.86 0.21 3.22
C LEU A 58 4.03 0.22 4.21
N VAL A 59 5.14 -0.40 3.84
CA VAL A 59 6.32 -0.56 4.70
C VAL A 59 7.30 0.62 4.60
N LEU A 60 7.22 1.41 3.55
CA LEU A 60 8.07 2.58 3.31
C LEU A 60 8.14 3.59 4.47
N PRO A 61 7.01 4.05 5.08
CA PRO A 61 7.05 4.99 6.20
C PRO A 61 7.75 4.40 7.44
N LEU A 62 7.65 3.08 7.65
CA LEU A 62 8.34 2.40 8.75
C LEU A 62 9.85 2.48 8.59
N PHE A 63 10.38 2.18 7.40
CA PHE A 63 11.81 2.21 7.14
C PHE A 63 12.40 3.62 7.25
N TRP A 64 11.67 4.62 6.75
CA TRP A 64 12.08 6.02 6.89
C TRP A 64 12.00 6.52 8.33
N GLY A 65 10.90 6.24 9.03
CA GLY A 65 10.76 6.63 10.43
C GLY A 65 11.81 5.95 11.31
N LEU A 66 12.05 4.65 11.12
CA LEU A 66 13.12 3.96 11.83
C LEU A 66 14.49 4.53 11.50
N THR A 67 14.75 4.98 10.27
CA THR A 67 16.05 5.58 9.91
C THR A 67 16.36 6.85 10.70
N PHE A 68 15.36 7.68 10.97
CA PHE A 68 15.54 8.94 11.69
C PHE A 68 15.39 8.80 13.20
N PHE A 69 14.52 7.91 13.65
CA PHE A 69 14.09 7.85 15.05
C PHE A 69 14.55 6.57 15.77
N LEU A 70 15.43 5.74 15.20
CA LEU A 70 15.87 4.48 15.84
C LEU A 70 16.50 4.70 17.22
N GLN A 71 17.27 5.78 17.37
CA GLN A 71 18.03 6.10 18.57
C GLN A 71 17.24 6.99 19.55
N THR A 72 15.96 7.25 19.27
CA THR A 72 15.11 8.08 20.11
C THR A 72 13.86 7.34 20.52
N ASP A 73 13.26 7.73 21.65
CA ASP A 73 11.98 7.17 22.13
C ASP A 73 10.81 7.45 21.16
N LEU A 74 11.02 8.28 20.14
CA LEU A 74 10.07 8.53 19.06
C LEU A 74 9.89 7.31 18.13
N ASN A 75 10.73 6.28 18.22
CA ASN A 75 10.53 5.04 17.48
C ASN A 75 9.13 4.42 17.73
N VAL A 76 8.57 4.55 18.94
CA VAL A 76 7.23 4.08 19.29
C VAL A 76 6.17 4.84 18.49
N LEU A 77 6.32 6.16 18.35
CA LEU A 77 5.42 6.99 17.56
C LEU A 77 5.48 6.63 16.08
N VAL A 78 6.66 6.34 15.55
CA VAL A 78 6.84 5.85 14.17
C VAL A 78 6.08 4.54 13.96
N VAL A 79 6.20 3.61 14.90
CA VAL A 79 5.51 2.32 14.84
C VAL A 79 4.00 2.53 14.91
N LEU A 80 3.49 3.33 15.84
CA LEU A 80 2.06 3.64 15.95
C LEU A 80 1.51 4.32 14.70
N PHE A 81 2.25 5.28 14.15
CA PHE A 81 1.89 5.94 12.90
C PHE A 81 1.84 4.95 11.74
N THR A 82 2.82 4.05 11.64
CA THR A 82 2.85 2.98 10.64
C THR A 82 1.65 2.05 10.78
N PHE A 83 1.31 1.61 12.00
CA PHE A 83 0.14 0.76 12.23
C PHE A 83 -1.14 1.47 11.81
N THR A 84 -1.30 2.75 12.16
CA THR A 84 -2.44 3.57 11.76
C THR A 84 -2.52 3.70 10.24
N TRP A 85 -1.38 3.95 9.58
CA TRP A 85 -1.26 4.03 8.13
C TRP A 85 -1.69 2.73 7.45
N VAL A 86 -1.11 1.60 7.87
CA VAL A 86 -1.42 0.28 7.33
C VAL A 86 -2.90 -0.05 7.52
N TYR A 87 -3.41 0.13 8.74
CA TYR A 87 -4.82 -0.11 9.05
C TYR A 87 -5.75 0.71 8.16
N ASN A 88 -5.46 2.01 8.01
CA ASN A 88 -6.27 2.91 7.19
C ASN A 88 -6.31 2.45 5.72
N TRP A 89 -5.16 2.08 5.18
CA TRP A 89 -5.08 1.57 3.82
C TRP A 89 -5.84 0.26 3.66
N PHE A 90 -5.64 -0.74 4.53
CA PHE A 90 -6.38 -2.01 4.46
C PHE A 90 -7.89 -1.83 4.62
N LYS A 91 -8.34 -0.96 5.51
CA LYS A 91 -9.76 -0.65 5.72
C LYS A 91 -10.42 -0.16 4.43
N TYR A 92 -9.78 0.76 3.72
CA TYR A 92 -10.35 1.41 2.54
C TYR A 92 -10.01 0.73 1.20
N THR A 93 -9.17 -0.31 1.18
CA THR A 93 -8.84 -1.04 -0.05
C THR A 93 -9.33 -2.48 -0.03
N VAL A 94 -9.22 -3.17 1.11
CA VAL A 94 -9.53 -4.60 1.25
C VAL A 94 -10.90 -4.81 1.91
N PHE A 95 -11.20 -4.06 2.98
CA PHE A 95 -12.41 -4.26 3.78
C PHE A 95 -13.60 -3.38 3.39
N ASP A 96 -13.48 -2.62 2.29
CA ASP A 96 -14.52 -1.74 1.75
C ASP A 96 -15.64 -2.54 1.05
N GLU A 97 -16.30 -3.41 1.84
CA GLU A 97 -17.36 -4.33 1.42
C GLU A 97 -18.64 -4.16 2.28
N LYS A 98 -18.58 -3.45 3.41
CA LYS A 98 -19.68 -3.35 4.39
C LYS A 98 -20.50 -2.04 4.40
N LEU A 99 -20.56 -1.30 3.30
CA LEU A 99 -21.47 -0.15 3.18
C LEU A 99 -22.40 -0.21 1.94
N SER A 100 -22.49 -1.37 1.29
CA SER A 100 -23.34 -1.59 0.12
C SER A 100 -24.48 -2.58 0.38
N ASP A 101 -25.03 -2.62 1.61
CA ASP A 101 -26.35 -3.23 1.81
C ASP A 101 -27.01 -2.73 3.12
N PRO A 102 -28.10 -1.96 3.00
CA PRO A 102 -29.25 -2.19 3.86
C PRO A 102 -30.56 -2.19 3.06
N ASP A 103 -30.77 -3.22 2.24
CA ASP A 103 -32.11 -3.71 1.89
C ASP A 103 -32.61 -4.70 2.98
N THR A 104 -32.29 -4.41 4.24
CA THR A 104 -32.85 -5.06 5.44
C THR A 104 -33.83 -4.12 6.13
N THR A 105 -34.90 -3.81 5.42
CA THR A 105 -36.21 -3.45 6.00
C THR A 105 -37.06 -4.71 6.07
N PRO A 106 -37.43 -5.20 7.26
CA PRO A 106 -38.77 -5.76 7.45
C PRO A 106 -39.79 -4.63 7.66
#